data_AF-A0AAV3SG26-F1
#
_entry.id   AF-A0AAV3SG26-F1
#
_cell.length_a   1.000
_cell.length_b   1.000
_cell.length_c   1.000
_cell.angle_alpha   90.00
_cell.angle_beta   90.00
_cell.angle_gamma   90.00
#
_symmetry.space_group_name_H-M   'P 1'
#
loop_
_entity.id
_entity.type
_entity.pdbx_description
1 polymer ?
#
loop_
_entity_poly.entity_id
_entity_poly.type
_entity_poly.pdbx_seq_one_letter_code
_entity_poly.pdbx_strand_id
1 'polypeptide(L)'
;MASNERELTAIDGVGEETADELREAGYETIDDLRDADQDELSEVEGIGTALAARIAADVGEIDVEGSDEETPEELTEVSGVGEEKADALREADFESVADLERAEQSALADVEGIGNALAARIKADVGGLEVDEETDTEVEDETPEEEAEDVETELRPRGLTEKTPDLDDEEQRLLGERRRRSQPQFNRQDHHKKKRVATSWRRPRGQLSKQRRGVKGKGAKVGAGYRTATDVRGRHPSGFEEVRVENTDDLEGVDGDTHAVRIGSTVGGRKRERIEEQAEDDGIRVLNPTYVEVEVNENE
;
A
#
# COMPACT_ATOMS: atom_id res chain seq x y z
N MET A 1 25.51 38.38 -28.42
CA MET A 1 24.84 37.10 -28.69
C MET A 1 25.86 36.01 -28.42
N ALA A 2 25.96 35.60 -27.16
CA ALA A 2 26.56 34.33 -26.80
C ALA A 2 25.36 33.52 -26.31
N SER A 3 24.87 32.63 -27.15
CA SER A 3 23.75 31.75 -26.84
C SER A 3 24.14 30.94 -25.61
N ASN A 4 23.26 30.91 -24.63
CA ASN A 4 23.40 30.12 -23.41
C ASN A 4 22.95 28.69 -23.73
N GLU A 5 23.61 28.02 -24.67
CA GLU A 5 23.38 26.62 -25.00
C GLU A 5 23.96 25.79 -23.86
N ARG A 6 23.09 25.33 -22.96
CA ARG A 6 23.48 24.33 -21.95
C ARG A 6 23.72 23.01 -22.68
N GLU A 7 24.92 22.48 -22.54
CA GLU A 7 25.30 21.19 -23.14
C GLU A 7 24.45 20.06 -22.53
N LEU A 8 24.01 19.10 -23.34
CA LEU A 8 23.20 17.95 -22.89
C LEU A 8 23.89 17.12 -21.78
N THR A 9 25.23 17.19 -21.73
CA THR A 9 26.07 16.57 -20.70
C THR A 9 25.95 17.22 -19.32
N ALA A 10 25.25 18.36 -19.20
CA ALA A 10 24.95 18.98 -17.93
C ALA A 10 23.82 18.26 -17.16
N ILE A 11 23.06 17.40 -17.82
CA ILE A 11 21.95 16.64 -17.24
C ILE A 11 22.49 15.45 -16.45
N ASP A 12 21.97 15.23 -15.25
CA ASP A 12 22.41 14.13 -14.39
C ASP A 12 22.22 12.76 -15.07
N GLY A 13 23.33 12.04 -15.24
CA GLY A 13 23.35 10.71 -15.85
C GLY A 13 23.46 10.70 -17.38
N VAL A 14 23.56 11.84 -18.05
CA VAL A 14 23.85 11.93 -19.50
C VAL A 14 25.36 12.06 -19.72
N GLY A 15 26.00 10.97 -20.16
CA GLY A 15 27.41 10.97 -20.57
C GLY A 15 27.61 11.46 -22.01
N GLU A 16 28.87 11.62 -22.44
CA GLU A 16 29.20 12.04 -23.82
C GLU A 16 28.57 11.11 -24.88
N GLU A 17 28.62 9.80 -24.66
CA GLU A 17 28.05 8.79 -25.56
C GLU A 17 26.52 8.92 -25.68
N THR A 18 25.83 9.06 -24.55
CA THR A 18 24.37 9.26 -24.53
C THR A 18 23.97 10.61 -25.11
N ALA A 19 24.78 11.66 -24.89
CA ALA A 19 24.58 12.95 -25.51
C ALA A 19 24.76 12.90 -27.04
N ASP A 20 25.68 12.07 -27.54
CA ASP A 20 25.82 11.81 -28.98
C ASP A 20 24.59 11.09 -29.54
N GLU A 21 24.08 10.07 -28.85
CA GLU A 21 22.84 9.35 -29.22
C GLU A 21 21.61 10.27 -29.25
N LEU A 22 21.47 11.17 -28.28
CA LEU A 22 20.40 12.17 -28.24
C LEU A 22 20.49 13.16 -29.42
N ARG A 23 21.70 13.61 -29.77
CA ARG A 23 21.92 14.49 -30.93
C ARG A 23 21.65 13.76 -32.25
N GLU A 24 22.00 12.48 -32.37
CA GLU A 24 21.66 11.67 -33.54
C GLU A 24 20.14 11.43 -33.67
N ALA A 25 19.43 11.35 -32.55
CA ALA A 25 17.97 11.28 -32.50
C ALA A 25 17.27 12.63 -32.76
N GLY A 26 18.01 13.74 -32.81
CA GLY A 26 17.50 15.08 -33.13
C GLY A 26 17.21 15.98 -31.92
N TYR A 27 17.60 15.57 -30.71
CA TYR A 27 17.54 16.38 -29.50
C TYR A 27 18.89 17.08 -29.31
N GLU A 28 19.05 18.27 -29.89
CA GLU A 28 20.33 18.99 -29.88
C GLU A 28 20.51 19.85 -28.62
N THR A 29 19.41 20.25 -28.00
CA THR A 29 19.36 21.17 -26.86
C THR A 29 18.51 20.63 -25.71
N ILE A 30 18.71 21.19 -24.50
CA ILE A 30 17.88 20.86 -23.33
C ILE A 30 16.40 21.19 -23.60
N ASP A 31 16.10 22.24 -24.36
CA ASP A 31 14.73 22.59 -24.71
C ASP A 31 14.07 21.52 -25.61
N ASP A 32 14.84 20.89 -26.52
CA ASP A 32 14.31 19.76 -27.30
C ASP A 32 13.94 18.56 -26.40
N LEU A 33 14.66 18.36 -25.30
CA LEU A 33 14.35 17.31 -24.31
C LEU A 33 13.14 17.66 -23.43
N ARG A 34 12.81 18.95 -23.26
CA ARG A 34 11.59 19.38 -22.55
C ARG A 34 10.33 19.06 -23.31
N ASP A 35 10.40 19.23 -24.63
CA ASP A 35 9.27 18.99 -25.51
C ASP A 35 9.05 17.49 -25.78
N ALA A 36 10.03 16.65 -25.44
CA ALA A 36 10.00 15.20 -25.62
C ALA A 36 9.34 14.48 -24.43
N ASP A 37 8.43 13.55 -24.71
CA ASP A 37 7.84 12.71 -23.66
C ASP A 37 8.79 11.56 -23.26
N GLN A 38 8.61 11.02 -22.04
CA GLN A 38 9.43 9.90 -21.52
C GLN A 38 9.48 8.70 -22.49
N ASP A 39 8.37 8.41 -23.14
CA ASP A 39 8.27 7.30 -24.09
C ASP A 39 9.17 7.54 -25.32
N GLU A 40 9.20 8.76 -25.86
CA GLU A 40 10.02 9.14 -27.01
C GLU A 40 11.52 9.07 -26.68
N LEU A 41 11.91 9.54 -25.49
CA LEU A 41 13.29 9.44 -25.01
C LEU A 41 13.73 7.98 -24.81
N SER A 42 12.82 7.09 -24.45
CA SER A 42 13.14 5.66 -24.25
C SER A 42 13.30 4.87 -25.55
N GLU A 43 12.91 5.44 -26.70
CA GLU A 43 13.09 4.84 -28.02
C GLU A 43 14.50 5.11 -28.59
N VAL A 44 15.25 6.05 -28.00
CA VAL A 44 16.63 6.35 -28.38
C VAL A 44 17.54 5.18 -27.98
N GLU A 45 18.38 4.74 -28.91
CA GLU A 45 19.36 3.69 -28.66
C GLU A 45 20.24 4.10 -27.47
N GLY A 46 20.44 3.19 -26.50
CA GLY A 46 21.20 3.47 -25.29
C GLY A 46 20.40 4.06 -24.11
N ILE A 47 19.21 4.62 -24.35
CA ILE A 47 18.38 5.24 -23.29
C ILE A 47 17.27 4.29 -22.85
N GLY A 48 17.52 3.59 -21.74
CA GLY A 48 16.47 2.78 -21.10
C GLY A 48 15.39 3.63 -20.43
N THR A 49 14.22 3.03 -20.16
CA THR A 49 13.07 3.70 -19.50
C THR A 49 13.42 4.39 -18.18
N ALA A 50 14.41 3.86 -17.45
CA ALA A 50 14.89 4.43 -16.19
C ALA A 50 15.76 5.68 -16.38
N LEU A 51 16.53 5.75 -17.48
CA LEU A 51 17.34 6.93 -17.80
C LEU A 51 16.47 8.03 -18.40
N ALA A 52 15.54 7.67 -19.30
CA ALA A 52 14.55 8.60 -19.85
C ALA A 52 13.74 9.31 -18.74
N ALA A 53 13.29 8.57 -17.72
CA ALA A 53 12.59 9.15 -16.58
C ALA A 53 13.44 10.16 -15.79
N ARG A 54 14.75 9.91 -15.67
CA ARG A 54 15.67 10.79 -14.95
C ARG A 54 15.94 12.07 -15.75
N ILE A 55 16.18 11.95 -17.05
CA ILE A 55 16.37 13.08 -17.96
C ILE A 55 15.14 13.99 -17.94
N ALA A 56 13.94 13.42 -18.07
CA ALA A 56 12.70 14.20 -18.05
C ALA A 56 12.47 14.94 -16.72
N ALA A 57 12.84 14.34 -15.58
CA ALA A 57 12.72 14.98 -14.28
C ALA A 57 13.67 16.18 -14.11
N ASP A 58 14.94 16.00 -14.46
CA ASP A 58 15.99 17.02 -14.31
C ASP A 58 15.75 18.24 -15.22
N VAL A 59 15.27 17.97 -16.44
CA VAL A 59 14.97 19.00 -17.45
C VAL A 59 13.71 19.82 -17.10
N GLY A 60 12.76 19.21 -16.37
CA GLY A 60 11.54 19.84 -15.87
C GLY A 60 11.73 20.70 -14.62
N GLU A 61 12.82 20.52 -13.86
CA GLU A 61 13.11 21.28 -12.63
C GLU A 61 13.80 22.64 -12.88
N ILE A 62 14.15 22.97 -14.13
CA ILE A 62 14.79 24.26 -14.45
C ILE A 62 13.69 25.31 -14.74
N ASP A 63 13.34 26.08 -13.73
CA ASP A 63 12.39 27.20 -13.81
C ASP A 63 12.70 28.16 -14.99
N VAL A 64 11.66 28.47 -15.78
CA VAL A 64 11.67 29.54 -16.77
C VAL A 64 11.20 30.81 -16.07
N GLU A 65 12.12 31.72 -15.78
CA GLU A 65 11.75 33.11 -15.48
C GLU A 65 11.18 33.77 -16.76
N GLY A 66 9.92 34.18 -16.70
CA GLY A 66 9.35 35.19 -17.61
C GLY A 66 8.08 34.77 -18.36
N SER A 67 6.93 34.88 -17.70
CA SER A 67 5.65 35.16 -18.36
C SER A 67 4.98 36.32 -17.63
N ASP A 68 4.69 37.40 -18.34
CA ASP A 68 3.98 38.58 -17.83
C ASP A 68 2.67 38.16 -17.10
N GLU A 69 2.67 38.16 -15.77
CA GLU A 69 1.44 38.16 -14.99
C GLU A 69 0.80 39.55 -15.13
N GLU A 70 -0.34 39.61 -15.83
CA GLU A 70 -1.23 40.77 -15.81
C GLU A 70 -1.66 40.99 -14.35
N THR A 71 -0.96 41.89 -13.66
CA THR A 71 -1.32 42.29 -12.30
C THR A 71 -2.68 43.00 -12.35
N PRO A 72 -3.67 42.59 -11.54
CA PRO A 72 -5.00 43.20 -11.55
C PRO A 72 -4.91 44.70 -11.25
N GLU A 73 -5.63 45.55 -12.00
CA GLU A 73 -5.59 47.01 -11.80
C GLU A 73 -6.60 47.45 -10.72
N GLU A 74 -7.66 46.66 -10.50
CA GLU A 74 -8.72 46.94 -9.53
C GLU A 74 -8.84 45.85 -8.44
N LEU A 75 -9.22 46.26 -7.22
CA LEU A 75 -9.41 45.34 -6.07
C LEU A 75 -10.42 44.22 -6.35
N THR A 76 -11.40 44.47 -7.23
CA THR A 76 -12.45 43.51 -7.60
C THR A 76 -12.01 42.49 -8.64
N GLU A 77 -10.85 42.71 -9.28
CA GLU A 77 -10.27 41.75 -10.23
C GLU A 77 -9.43 40.69 -9.51
N VAL A 78 -9.07 40.94 -8.24
CA VAL A 78 -8.36 40.00 -7.38
C VAL A 78 -9.22 38.78 -7.07
N SER A 79 -8.64 37.60 -7.25
CA SER A 79 -9.29 36.31 -7.11
C SER A 79 -9.96 36.12 -5.74
N GLY A 80 -11.30 36.14 -5.72
CA GLY A 80 -12.12 35.95 -4.51
C GLY A 80 -12.56 37.24 -3.80
N VAL A 81 -12.17 38.41 -4.31
CA VAL A 81 -12.59 39.72 -3.81
C VAL A 81 -13.76 40.24 -4.65
N GLY A 82 -14.99 40.12 -4.14
CA GLY A 82 -16.17 40.77 -4.72
C GLY A 82 -16.36 42.20 -4.20
N GLU A 83 -17.34 42.95 -4.73
CA GLU A 83 -17.63 44.34 -4.33
C GLU A 83 -17.69 44.54 -2.81
N GLU A 84 -18.42 43.68 -2.09
CA GLU A 84 -18.56 43.75 -0.62
C GLU A 84 -17.21 43.61 0.12
N LYS A 85 -16.29 42.78 -0.40
CA LYS A 85 -14.97 42.59 0.21
C LYS A 85 -14.00 43.68 -0.21
N ALA A 86 -14.12 44.19 -1.43
CA ALA A 86 -13.39 45.36 -1.88
C ALA A 86 -13.78 46.59 -1.06
N ASP A 87 -15.06 46.74 -0.70
CA ASP A 87 -15.53 47.79 0.21
C ASP A 87 -14.90 47.63 1.61
N ALA A 88 -14.89 46.40 2.16
CA ALA A 88 -14.24 46.11 3.44
C ALA A 88 -12.73 46.40 3.43
N LEU A 89 -12.03 46.11 2.33
CA LEU A 89 -10.62 46.46 2.14
C LEU A 89 -10.39 47.97 2.11
N ARG A 90 -11.25 48.72 1.41
CA ARG A 90 -11.18 50.19 1.38
C ARG A 90 -11.48 50.81 2.75
N GLU A 91 -12.42 50.24 3.52
CA GLU A 91 -12.70 50.65 4.89
C GLU A 91 -11.53 50.37 5.85
N ALA A 92 -10.69 49.38 5.52
CA ALA A 92 -9.46 49.04 6.22
C ALA A 92 -8.20 49.75 5.66
N ASP A 93 -8.37 50.84 4.91
CA ASP A 93 -7.31 51.66 4.28
C ASP A 93 -6.49 50.95 3.18
N PHE A 94 -6.96 49.82 2.62
CA PHE A 94 -6.38 49.18 1.44
C PHE A 94 -7.14 49.58 0.18
N GLU A 95 -6.81 50.75 -0.38
CA GLU A 95 -7.56 51.35 -1.50
C GLU A 95 -7.12 50.84 -2.88
N SER A 96 -5.92 50.27 -3.00
CA SER A 96 -5.35 49.81 -4.27
C SER A 96 -4.69 48.44 -4.17
N VAL A 97 -4.51 47.77 -5.32
CA VAL A 97 -3.80 46.49 -5.42
C VAL A 97 -2.36 46.60 -4.91
N ALA A 98 -1.72 47.75 -5.11
CA ALA A 98 -0.39 48.03 -4.59
C ALA A 98 -0.36 48.16 -3.05
N ASP A 99 -1.49 48.44 -2.40
CA ASP A 99 -1.60 48.43 -0.94
C ASP A 99 -1.70 47.00 -0.41
N LEU A 100 -2.42 46.11 -1.12
CA LEU A 100 -2.47 44.67 -0.81
C LEU A 100 -1.11 44.00 -0.99
N GLU A 101 -0.36 44.40 -2.02
CA GLU A 101 1.00 43.92 -2.27
C GLU A 101 1.96 44.31 -1.14
N ARG A 102 1.79 45.49 -0.52
CA ARG A 102 2.64 45.96 0.60
C ARG A 102 2.16 45.54 1.98
N ALA A 103 0.90 45.14 2.12
CA ALA A 103 0.30 44.78 3.39
C ALA A 103 0.67 43.35 3.82
N GLU A 104 1.08 43.15 5.07
CA GLU A 104 1.33 41.80 5.59
C GLU A 104 0.07 40.92 5.51
N GLN A 105 0.24 39.61 5.30
CA GLN A 105 -0.87 38.67 5.18
C GLN A 105 -1.78 38.70 6.42
N SER A 106 -1.21 38.88 7.60
CA SER A 106 -1.91 39.03 8.88
C SER A 106 -2.84 40.24 8.88
N ALA A 107 -2.36 41.39 8.41
CA ALA A 107 -3.15 42.63 8.32
C ALA A 107 -4.33 42.49 7.36
N LEU A 108 -4.18 41.73 6.27
CA LEU A 108 -5.28 41.40 5.37
C LEU A 108 -6.27 40.41 6.00
N ALA A 109 -5.78 39.47 6.82
CA ALA A 109 -6.61 38.48 7.49
C ALA A 109 -7.45 39.04 8.66
N ASP A 110 -7.07 40.20 9.18
CA ASP A 110 -7.82 40.93 10.21
C ASP A 110 -9.01 41.72 9.65
N VAL A 111 -9.10 41.88 8.31
CA VAL A 111 -10.21 42.58 7.65
C VAL A 111 -11.49 41.76 7.73
N GLU A 112 -12.60 42.42 8.07
CA GLU A 112 -13.90 41.76 8.24
C GLU A 112 -14.32 41.03 6.95
N GLY A 113 -14.38 39.70 7.02
CA GLY A 113 -14.75 38.84 5.89
C GLY A 113 -13.58 38.31 5.05
N ILE A 114 -12.33 38.67 5.38
CA ILE A 114 -11.10 38.16 4.76
C ILE A 114 -10.35 37.33 5.80
N GLY A 115 -10.60 36.02 5.87
CA GLY A 115 -9.82 35.14 6.76
C GLY A 115 -8.44 34.79 6.20
N ASN A 116 -7.59 34.14 7.01
CA ASN A 116 -6.24 33.68 6.63
C ASN A 116 -6.15 33.02 5.24
N ALA A 117 -7.12 32.16 4.90
CA ALA A 117 -7.14 31.45 3.63
C ALA A 117 -7.43 32.37 2.42
N LEU A 118 -8.22 33.44 2.60
CA LEU A 118 -8.48 34.42 1.54
C LEU A 118 -7.34 35.43 1.46
N ALA A 119 -6.77 35.86 2.58
CA ALA A 119 -5.60 36.72 2.63
C ALA A 119 -4.39 36.10 1.90
N ALA A 120 -4.10 34.83 2.15
CA ALA A 120 -3.05 34.10 1.43
C ALA A 120 -3.32 34.03 -0.09
N ARG A 121 -4.58 33.82 -0.50
CA ARG A 121 -4.96 33.80 -1.92
C ARG A 121 -4.82 35.17 -2.57
N ILE A 122 -5.25 36.24 -1.90
CA ILE A 122 -5.09 37.62 -2.36
C ILE A 122 -3.61 37.92 -2.57
N LYS A 123 -2.77 37.57 -1.58
CA LYS A 123 -1.33 37.85 -1.62
C LYS A 123 -0.61 37.05 -2.73
N ALA A 124 -1.06 35.82 -3.02
CA ALA A 124 -0.59 35.05 -4.16
C ALA A 124 -0.96 35.69 -5.51
N ASP A 125 -2.18 36.23 -5.61
CA ASP A 125 -2.72 36.81 -6.85
C ASP A 125 -2.13 38.19 -7.17
N VAL A 126 -1.74 38.96 -6.14
CA VAL A 126 -1.10 40.29 -6.29
C VAL A 126 0.44 40.21 -6.25
N GLY A 127 1.02 39.00 -6.29
CA GLY A 127 2.47 38.78 -6.38
C GLY A 127 3.28 39.04 -5.10
N GLY A 128 2.62 39.21 -3.96
CA GLY A 128 3.26 39.61 -2.71
C GLY A 128 3.59 38.44 -1.77
N LEU A 129 3.73 37.20 -2.20
CA LEU A 129 3.78 36.07 -1.25
C LEU A 129 5.04 36.12 -0.35
N GLU A 130 4.92 36.79 0.80
CA GLU A 130 5.91 36.85 1.87
C GLU A 130 5.76 35.56 2.68
N VAL A 131 6.66 34.61 2.44
CA VAL A 131 6.77 33.38 3.23
C VAL A 131 7.40 33.77 4.55
N ASP A 132 6.61 34.28 5.49
CA ASP A 132 7.06 34.47 6.87
C ASP A 132 7.27 33.09 7.51
N GLU A 133 8.52 32.79 7.88
CA GLU A 133 8.94 31.56 8.59
C GLU A 133 8.39 31.50 10.04
N GLU A 134 7.61 32.49 10.48
CA GLU A 134 7.09 32.62 11.84
C GLU A 134 5.56 32.84 11.85
N THR A 135 4.79 31.83 11.43
CA THR A 135 3.45 31.65 12.02
C THR A 135 3.56 30.60 13.12
N ASP A 136 3.89 31.09 14.33
CA ASP A 136 3.72 30.38 15.60
C ASP A 136 2.26 29.91 15.72
N THR A 137 1.99 28.71 15.19
CA THR A 137 0.91 27.89 15.72
C THR A 137 1.50 27.26 16.96
N GLU A 138 1.14 27.78 18.14
CA GLU A 138 1.40 27.12 19.43
C GLU A 138 0.69 25.75 19.44
N VAL A 139 1.34 24.75 18.86
CA VAL A 139 1.08 23.34 19.11
C VAL A 139 2.01 22.98 20.25
N GLU A 140 1.47 22.80 21.45
CA GLU A 140 2.13 22.03 22.50
C GLU A 140 2.36 20.61 21.96
N ASP A 141 3.49 20.39 21.29
CA ASP A 141 4.06 19.07 21.02
C ASP A 141 5.52 19.06 21.49
N GLU A 142 5.72 19.35 22.78
CA GLU A 142 6.92 18.88 23.48
C GLU A 142 6.69 17.44 23.93
N THR A 143 6.52 16.54 22.98
CA THR A 143 6.90 15.14 23.20
C THR A 143 8.33 15.03 22.70
N PRO A 144 9.35 14.90 23.58
CA PRO A 144 10.71 14.73 23.10
C PRO A 144 10.76 13.48 22.21
N GLU A 145 11.17 13.66 20.96
CA GLU A 145 11.60 12.56 20.10
C GLU A 145 12.80 11.93 20.80
N GLU A 146 12.54 10.94 21.68
CA GLU A 146 13.59 10.02 22.09
C GLU A 146 14.15 9.42 20.80
N GLU A 147 15.43 9.67 20.54
CA GLU A 147 16.19 8.96 19.51
C GLU A 147 15.91 7.47 19.73
N ALA A 148 15.08 6.88 18.86
CA ALA A 148 14.79 5.46 18.91
C ALA A 148 16.13 4.74 18.75
N GLU A 149 16.69 4.26 19.86
CA GLU A 149 17.76 3.27 19.81
C GLU A 149 17.27 2.17 18.86
N ASP A 150 18.11 1.77 17.90
CA ASP A 150 17.82 0.67 16.98
C ASP A 150 17.69 -0.63 17.79
N VAL A 151 16.55 -0.82 18.46
CA VAL A 151 16.24 -2.01 19.23
C VAL A 151 15.90 -3.12 18.25
N GLU A 152 16.55 -4.27 18.39
CA GLU A 152 16.28 -5.42 17.53
C GLU A 152 14.83 -5.88 17.75
N THR A 153 13.99 -5.81 16.73
CA THR A 153 12.59 -6.26 16.79
C THR A 153 12.41 -7.60 16.07
N GLU A 154 11.51 -8.45 16.59
CA GLU A 154 11.13 -9.71 15.94
C GLU A 154 9.61 -9.88 15.83
N LEU A 155 9.17 -10.58 14.78
CA LEU A 155 7.75 -10.88 14.55
C LEU A 155 7.29 -12.05 15.41
N ARG A 156 6.42 -11.79 16.40
CA ARG A 156 5.79 -12.82 17.24
C ARG A 156 4.29 -12.97 16.92
N PRO A 157 3.74 -14.21 16.88
CA PRO A 157 2.31 -14.41 16.72
C PRO A 157 1.57 -14.06 18.01
N ARG A 158 0.37 -13.47 17.90
CA ARG A 158 -0.55 -13.28 19.03
C ARG A 158 -1.14 -14.62 19.50
N GLY A 159 -1.49 -14.70 20.80
CA GLY A 159 -2.23 -15.82 21.38
C GLY A 159 -1.46 -17.12 21.56
N LEU A 160 -2.20 -18.15 21.99
CA LEU A 160 -1.67 -19.45 22.41
C LEU A 160 -1.28 -20.39 21.25
N THR A 161 -0.29 -19.99 20.45
CA THR A 161 0.13 -20.71 19.24
C THR A 161 0.63 -22.13 19.51
N GLU A 162 1.26 -22.40 20.65
CA GLU A 162 1.82 -23.72 20.98
C GLU A 162 0.83 -24.66 21.68
N LYS A 163 -0.39 -24.19 21.99
CA LYS A 163 -1.40 -25.02 22.67
C LYS A 163 -1.72 -26.27 21.83
N THR A 164 -1.81 -27.42 22.48
CA THR A 164 -2.13 -28.72 21.90
C THR A 164 -3.38 -29.28 22.59
N PRO A 165 -4.29 -29.97 21.89
CA PRO A 165 -5.51 -30.48 22.51
C PRO A 165 -5.25 -31.71 23.38
N ASP A 166 -6.13 -31.91 24.35
CA ASP A 166 -6.21 -33.14 25.12
C ASP A 166 -7.03 -34.18 24.35
N LEU A 167 -6.36 -35.16 23.75
CA LEU A 167 -6.98 -36.23 22.97
C LEU A 167 -6.93 -37.56 23.72
N ASP A 168 -7.93 -38.40 23.51
CA ASP A 168 -7.89 -39.76 24.02
C ASP A 168 -6.84 -40.63 23.27
N ASP A 169 -6.43 -41.76 23.86
CA ASP A 169 -5.42 -42.65 23.27
C ASP A 169 -5.84 -43.20 21.90
N GLU A 170 -7.14 -43.39 21.65
CA GLU A 170 -7.69 -43.93 20.41
C GLU A 170 -7.67 -42.87 19.30
N GLU A 171 -8.12 -41.65 19.59
CA GLU A 171 -8.07 -40.46 18.75
C GLU A 171 -6.64 -40.14 18.37
N GLN A 172 -5.71 -40.16 19.33
CA GLN A 172 -4.30 -39.94 19.06
C GLN A 172 -3.74 -41.03 18.12
N ARG A 173 -4.11 -42.29 18.34
CA ARG A 173 -3.71 -43.41 17.47
C ARG A 173 -4.27 -43.25 16.05
N LEU A 174 -5.56 -42.95 15.91
CA LEU A 174 -6.26 -42.76 14.64
C LEU A 174 -5.73 -41.53 13.88
N LEU A 175 -5.41 -40.45 14.58
CA LEU A 175 -4.79 -39.26 14.01
C LEU A 175 -3.39 -39.59 13.47
N GLY A 176 -2.62 -40.37 14.23
CA GLY A 176 -1.35 -40.93 13.79
C GLY A 176 -1.49 -41.82 12.54
N GLU A 177 -2.51 -42.69 12.48
CA GLU A 177 -2.79 -43.51 11.28
C GLU A 177 -3.13 -42.64 10.07
N ARG A 178 -3.97 -41.61 10.25
CA ARG A 178 -4.31 -40.65 9.21
C ARG A 178 -3.07 -39.96 8.64
N ARG A 179 -2.13 -39.53 9.50
CA ARG A 179 -0.87 -38.89 9.09
C ARG A 179 0.03 -39.86 8.31
N ARG A 180 0.09 -41.14 8.72
CA ARG A 180 0.91 -42.17 8.05
C ARG A 180 0.32 -42.61 6.70
N ARG A 181 -1.00 -42.65 6.59
CA ARG A 181 -1.69 -43.13 5.39
C ARG A 181 -1.71 -42.04 4.31
N SER A 182 -0.91 -42.23 3.27
CA SER A 182 -0.95 -41.32 2.11
C SER A 182 -2.26 -41.48 1.33
N GLN A 183 -3.01 -40.39 1.19
CA GLN A 183 -4.17 -40.33 0.32
C GLN A 183 -3.72 -39.94 -1.11
N PRO A 184 -4.25 -40.58 -2.16
CA PRO A 184 -4.01 -40.11 -3.53
C PRO A 184 -4.49 -38.68 -3.71
N GLN A 185 -3.80 -37.90 -4.55
CA GLN A 185 -4.17 -36.50 -4.83
C GLN A 185 -5.59 -36.32 -5.43
N PHE A 186 -6.17 -37.38 -6.00
CA PHE A 186 -7.47 -37.35 -6.67
C PHE A 186 -7.63 -36.24 -7.73
N ASN A 187 -6.57 -35.97 -8.49
CA ASN A 187 -6.64 -35.06 -9.62
C ASN A 187 -7.40 -35.68 -10.81
N ARG A 188 -8.09 -34.85 -11.60
CA ARG A 188 -8.76 -35.27 -12.84
C ARG A 188 -7.81 -35.99 -13.79
N GLN A 189 -8.26 -37.05 -14.46
CA GLN A 189 -7.43 -37.74 -15.45
C GLN A 189 -6.92 -36.77 -16.53
N ASP A 190 -5.67 -36.95 -16.93
CA ASP A 190 -5.01 -36.19 -18.00
C ASP A 190 -4.95 -34.66 -17.80
N HIS A 191 -5.19 -34.13 -16.59
CA HIS A 191 -5.05 -32.69 -16.28
C HIS A 191 -3.65 -32.15 -16.64
N HIS A 192 -2.61 -32.90 -16.29
CA HIS A 192 -1.21 -32.58 -16.60
C HIS A 192 -0.91 -32.54 -18.11
N LYS A 193 -1.76 -33.08 -18.97
CA LYS A 193 -1.54 -33.11 -20.43
C LYS A 193 -2.09 -31.89 -21.15
N LYS A 194 -3.05 -31.16 -20.56
CA LYS A 194 -3.77 -30.06 -21.21
C LYS A 194 -4.06 -28.95 -20.20
N LYS A 195 -3.49 -27.76 -20.41
CA LYS A 195 -3.69 -26.58 -19.56
C LYS A 195 -5.18 -26.24 -19.31
N ARG A 196 -6.03 -26.40 -20.32
CA ARG A 196 -7.50 -26.19 -20.18
C ARG A 196 -8.21 -27.18 -19.25
N VAL A 197 -7.55 -28.25 -18.84
CA VAL A 197 -8.12 -29.29 -17.96
C VAL A 197 -7.57 -29.07 -16.56
N ALA A 198 -8.36 -28.45 -15.69
CA ALA A 198 -8.00 -28.22 -14.30
C ALA A 198 -7.84 -29.52 -13.49
N THR A 199 -7.18 -29.40 -12.33
CA THR A 199 -6.91 -30.49 -11.37
C THR A 199 -8.17 -31.03 -10.70
N SER A 200 -9.21 -30.19 -10.52
CA SER A 200 -10.49 -30.52 -9.90
C SER A 200 -11.07 -31.85 -10.41
N TRP A 201 -11.27 -32.80 -9.48
CA TRP A 201 -11.71 -34.16 -9.79
C TRP A 201 -13.00 -34.19 -10.62
N ARG A 202 -13.00 -35.04 -11.66
CA ARG A 202 -14.20 -35.39 -12.42
C ARG A 202 -14.20 -36.90 -12.67
N ARG A 203 -15.34 -37.55 -12.41
CA ARG A 203 -15.49 -38.99 -12.65
C ARG A 203 -15.15 -39.32 -14.11
N PRO A 204 -14.17 -40.19 -14.40
CA PRO A 204 -13.83 -40.54 -15.78
C PRO A 204 -14.99 -41.33 -16.41
N ARG A 205 -15.62 -40.75 -17.45
CA ARG A 205 -16.81 -41.32 -18.10
C ARG A 205 -16.52 -42.13 -19.36
N GLY A 206 -15.45 -41.79 -20.10
CA GLY A 206 -15.16 -42.41 -21.39
C GLY A 206 -15.04 -43.93 -21.32
N GLN A 207 -15.67 -44.64 -22.25
CA GLN A 207 -15.77 -46.11 -22.22
C GLN A 207 -14.39 -46.78 -22.18
N LEU A 208 -13.42 -46.24 -22.94
CA LEU A 208 -12.04 -46.73 -23.03
C LEU A 208 -11.07 -46.07 -22.04
N SER A 209 -11.54 -45.20 -21.14
CA SER A 209 -10.67 -44.53 -20.16
C SER A 209 -9.94 -45.58 -19.32
N LYS A 210 -8.60 -45.45 -19.27
CA LYS A 210 -7.73 -46.35 -18.52
C LYS A 210 -7.90 -46.17 -17.01
N GLN A 211 -8.11 -44.93 -16.55
CA GLN A 211 -8.43 -44.65 -15.15
C GLN A 211 -9.81 -45.21 -14.77
N ARG A 212 -10.83 -45.07 -15.62
CA ARG A 212 -12.18 -45.67 -15.40
C ARG A 212 -12.10 -47.18 -15.24
N ARG A 213 -11.30 -47.84 -16.09
CA ARG A 213 -11.06 -49.29 -16.09
C ARG A 213 -10.13 -49.77 -14.96
N GLY A 214 -9.56 -48.87 -14.15
CA GLY A 214 -8.69 -49.24 -13.02
C GLY A 214 -7.30 -49.72 -13.43
N VAL A 215 -6.78 -49.29 -14.57
CA VAL A 215 -5.42 -49.66 -15.00
C VAL A 215 -4.40 -49.03 -14.04
N LYS A 216 -3.55 -49.86 -13.43
CA LYS A 216 -2.48 -49.42 -12.52
C LYS A 216 -1.61 -48.34 -13.18
N GLY A 217 -1.24 -47.30 -12.42
CA GLY A 217 -0.46 -46.17 -12.91
C GLY A 217 -1.26 -45.02 -13.53
N LYS A 218 -2.59 -45.14 -13.67
CA LYS A 218 -3.46 -44.04 -14.15
C LYS A 218 -4.13 -43.23 -13.04
N GLY A 219 -3.69 -43.43 -11.80
CA GLY A 219 -4.25 -42.78 -10.61
C GLY A 219 -5.46 -43.54 -10.04
N ALA A 220 -5.66 -43.39 -8.74
CA ALA A 220 -6.81 -43.93 -8.04
C ALA A 220 -8.12 -43.25 -8.47
N LYS A 221 -9.21 -44.02 -8.49
CA LYS A 221 -10.56 -43.49 -8.64
C LYS A 221 -11.15 -43.25 -7.26
N VAL A 222 -11.75 -42.07 -7.04
CA VAL A 222 -12.48 -41.76 -5.80
C VAL A 222 -13.48 -42.87 -5.48
N GLY A 223 -13.49 -43.30 -4.22
CA GLY A 223 -14.36 -44.35 -3.69
C GLY A 223 -14.42 -44.29 -2.16
N ALA A 224 -15.42 -44.93 -1.56
CA ALA A 224 -15.68 -44.84 -0.12
C ALA A 224 -14.54 -45.39 0.76
N GLY A 225 -13.77 -46.36 0.27
CA GLY A 225 -12.64 -46.96 0.99
C GLY A 225 -11.43 -46.04 1.19
N TYR A 226 -11.45 -44.82 0.65
CA TYR A 226 -10.43 -43.79 0.90
C TYR A 226 -10.82 -42.81 2.01
N ARG A 227 -11.98 -42.98 2.64
CA ARG A 227 -12.38 -42.14 3.76
C ARG A 227 -11.45 -42.36 4.96
N THR A 228 -11.17 -41.28 5.67
CA THR A 228 -10.52 -41.31 6.99
C THR A 228 -11.50 -41.82 8.05
N ALA A 229 -10.95 -42.34 9.15
CA ALA A 229 -11.73 -42.75 10.33
C ALA A 229 -12.64 -41.61 10.80
N THR A 230 -13.83 -41.94 11.28
CA THR A 230 -14.88 -40.96 11.55
C THR A 230 -14.47 -39.98 12.64
N ASP A 231 -13.86 -40.47 13.72
CA ASP A 231 -13.56 -39.68 14.92
C ASP A 231 -12.50 -38.60 14.66
N VAL A 232 -11.56 -38.86 13.74
CA VAL A 232 -10.49 -37.91 13.36
C VAL A 232 -10.72 -37.24 12.00
N ARG A 233 -11.90 -37.40 11.40
CA ARG A 233 -12.21 -36.81 10.09
C ARG A 233 -12.46 -35.31 10.25
N GLY A 234 -11.69 -34.51 9.53
CA GLY A 234 -11.86 -33.04 9.54
C GLY A 234 -11.06 -32.31 10.61
N ARG A 235 -10.47 -33.02 11.60
CA ARG A 235 -9.58 -32.42 12.60
C ARG A 235 -8.34 -31.79 11.98
N HIS A 236 -7.90 -30.66 12.51
CA HIS A 236 -6.63 -30.01 12.15
C HIS A 236 -5.45 -31.00 12.33
N PRO A 237 -4.33 -30.85 11.60
CA PRO A 237 -3.15 -31.69 11.83
C PRO A 237 -2.69 -31.72 13.29
N SER A 238 -2.83 -30.64 14.06
CA SER A 238 -2.52 -30.63 15.51
C SER A 238 -3.45 -31.50 16.34
N GLY A 239 -4.67 -31.77 15.87
CA GLY A 239 -5.67 -32.57 16.57
C GLY A 239 -6.95 -31.82 16.94
N PHE A 240 -6.94 -30.48 16.91
CA PHE A 240 -8.11 -29.67 17.24
C PHE A 240 -9.24 -29.85 16.24
N GLU A 241 -10.46 -29.71 16.73
CA GLU A 241 -11.63 -29.45 15.88
C GLU A 241 -11.69 -27.96 15.54
N GLU A 242 -11.86 -27.64 14.25
CA GLU A 242 -11.79 -26.25 13.78
C GLU A 242 -13.15 -25.57 13.90
N VAL A 243 -13.23 -24.46 14.62
CA VAL A 243 -14.41 -23.59 14.71
C VAL A 243 -14.15 -22.32 13.90
N ARG A 244 -15.05 -21.99 12.98
CA ARG A 244 -14.94 -20.76 12.18
C ARG A 244 -15.64 -19.61 12.89
N VAL A 245 -14.92 -18.52 13.10
CA VAL A 245 -15.35 -17.35 13.90
C VAL A 245 -15.25 -16.08 13.04
N GLU A 246 -16.24 -15.19 13.16
CA GLU A 246 -16.30 -13.91 12.46
C GLU A 246 -16.38 -12.69 13.41
N ASN A 247 -16.72 -12.91 14.67
CA ASN A 247 -16.87 -11.89 15.70
C ASN A 247 -16.56 -12.46 17.10
N THR A 248 -16.55 -11.61 18.13
CA THR A 248 -16.26 -12.02 19.51
C THR A 248 -17.34 -12.91 20.12
N ASP A 249 -18.60 -12.74 19.74
CA ASP A 249 -19.72 -13.53 20.25
C ASP A 249 -19.64 -14.99 19.77
N ASP A 250 -19.05 -15.24 18.60
CA ASP A 250 -18.82 -16.60 18.08
C ASP A 250 -17.80 -17.41 18.91
N LEU A 251 -17.07 -16.78 19.84
CA LEU A 251 -16.19 -17.46 20.78
C LEU A 251 -16.97 -18.11 21.95
N GLU A 252 -18.22 -17.70 22.17
CA GLU A 252 -19.03 -18.21 23.27
C GLU A 252 -19.32 -19.72 23.08
N GLY A 253 -18.99 -20.51 24.10
CA GLY A 253 -19.20 -21.96 24.09
C GLY A 253 -18.14 -22.77 23.34
N VAL A 254 -17.06 -22.14 22.88
CA VAL A 254 -15.91 -22.84 22.30
C VAL A 254 -15.02 -23.37 23.43
N ASP A 255 -14.89 -24.70 23.52
CA ASP A 255 -13.97 -25.35 24.45
C ASP A 255 -12.54 -25.34 23.89
N GLY A 256 -11.66 -24.54 24.49
CA GLY A 256 -10.27 -24.36 24.04
C GLY A 256 -9.36 -25.58 24.19
N ASP A 257 -9.77 -26.63 24.90
CA ASP A 257 -8.99 -27.86 25.05
C ASP A 257 -9.27 -28.85 23.90
N THR A 258 -10.47 -28.80 23.32
CA THR A 258 -10.87 -29.66 22.19
C THR A 258 -10.87 -28.92 20.85
N HIS A 259 -11.20 -27.63 20.86
CA HIS A 259 -11.40 -26.79 19.67
C HIS A 259 -10.30 -25.75 19.51
N ALA A 260 -10.03 -25.40 18.26
CA ALA A 260 -9.24 -24.23 17.90
C ALA A 260 -10.02 -23.38 16.90
N VAL A 261 -9.83 -22.07 17.00
CA VAL A 261 -10.57 -21.09 16.21
C VAL A 261 -9.81 -20.73 14.95
N ARG A 262 -10.52 -20.65 13.81
CA ARG A 262 -10.05 -20.01 12.59
C ARG A 262 -10.89 -18.78 12.30
N ILE A 263 -10.26 -17.61 12.35
CA ILE A 263 -10.91 -16.35 12.06
C ILE A 263 -11.14 -16.24 10.54
N GLY A 264 -12.35 -15.87 10.14
CA GLY A 264 -12.69 -15.65 8.73
C GLY A 264 -11.79 -14.60 8.07
N SER A 265 -11.38 -14.83 6.81
CA SER A 265 -10.49 -13.91 6.09
C SER A 265 -11.08 -12.53 5.82
N THR A 266 -12.41 -12.39 5.87
CA THR A 266 -13.12 -11.11 5.68
C THR A 266 -13.10 -10.23 6.92
N VAL A 267 -12.68 -10.77 8.07
CA VAL A 267 -12.60 -10.01 9.32
C VAL A 267 -11.38 -9.08 9.26
N GLY A 268 -11.61 -7.77 9.35
CA GLY A 268 -10.55 -6.76 9.32
C GLY A 268 -9.77 -6.64 10.63
N GLY A 269 -8.57 -6.03 10.58
CA GLY A 269 -7.60 -5.97 11.67
C GLY A 269 -8.18 -5.52 13.02
N ARG A 270 -8.93 -4.41 13.06
CA ARG A 270 -9.57 -3.91 14.30
C ARG A 270 -10.47 -4.93 14.99
N LYS A 271 -11.20 -5.76 14.23
CA LYS A 271 -12.04 -6.80 14.82
C LYS A 271 -11.22 -8.04 15.16
N ARG A 272 -10.23 -8.38 14.33
CA ARG A 272 -9.32 -9.50 14.59
C ARG A 272 -8.60 -9.34 15.93
N GLU A 273 -8.10 -8.14 16.22
CA GLU A 273 -7.45 -7.83 17.49
C GLU A 273 -8.29 -8.21 18.69
N ARG A 274 -9.55 -7.75 18.74
CA ARG A 274 -10.47 -8.07 19.84
C ARG A 274 -10.80 -9.55 19.95
N ILE A 275 -10.89 -10.25 18.80
CA ILE A 275 -11.12 -11.71 18.79
C ILE A 275 -9.88 -12.44 19.30
N GLU A 276 -8.69 -12.01 18.92
CA GLU A 276 -7.42 -12.63 19.31
C GLU A 276 -7.16 -12.46 20.81
N GLU A 277 -7.37 -11.26 21.34
CA GLU A 277 -7.26 -10.96 22.78
C GLU A 277 -8.26 -11.79 23.61
N GLN A 278 -9.54 -11.74 23.26
CA GLN A 278 -10.58 -12.51 23.97
C GLN A 278 -10.33 -14.02 23.87
N ALA A 279 -9.90 -14.52 22.70
CA ALA A 279 -9.59 -15.94 22.54
C ALA A 279 -8.41 -16.37 23.40
N GLU A 280 -7.39 -15.52 23.57
CA GLU A 280 -6.26 -15.79 24.46
C GLU A 280 -6.71 -15.87 25.92
N ASP A 281 -7.54 -14.92 26.37
CA ASP A 281 -8.13 -14.90 27.71
C ASP A 281 -8.99 -16.14 28.00
N ASP A 282 -9.76 -16.59 27.01
CA ASP A 282 -10.59 -17.80 27.08
C ASP A 282 -9.75 -19.10 26.94
N GLY A 283 -8.44 -18.98 26.75
CA GLY A 283 -7.53 -20.12 26.60
C GLY A 283 -7.67 -20.86 25.27
N ILE A 284 -8.22 -20.22 24.24
CA ILE A 284 -8.50 -20.80 22.92
C ILE A 284 -7.36 -20.49 21.95
N ARG A 285 -6.89 -21.51 21.23
CA ARG A 285 -5.87 -21.32 20.18
C ARG A 285 -6.48 -20.73 18.91
N VAL A 286 -5.90 -19.65 18.39
CA VAL A 286 -6.18 -19.11 17.05
C VAL A 286 -5.24 -19.76 16.03
N LEU A 287 -5.80 -20.39 14.98
CA LEU A 287 -5.03 -21.11 13.95
C LEU A 287 -4.35 -20.20 12.92
N ASN A 288 -4.89 -19.00 12.74
CA ASN A 288 -4.37 -17.99 11.82
C ASN A 288 -4.13 -16.67 12.56
N PRO A 289 -3.12 -16.60 13.43
CA PRO A 289 -2.86 -15.42 14.26
C PRO A 289 -2.26 -14.26 13.44
N THR A 290 -2.48 -13.04 13.92
CA THR A 290 -1.72 -11.85 13.51
C THR A 290 -0.32 -11.89 14.12
N TYR A 291 0.70 -11.54 13.32
CA TYR A 291 2.07 -11.35 13.80
C TYR A 291 2.30 -9.88 14.11
N VAL A 292 2.90 -9.59 15.25
CA VAL A 292 3.25 -8.24 15.72
C VAL A 292 4.74 -8.16 15.96
N GLU A 293 5.31 -6.98 15.72
CA GLU A 293 6.70 -6.67 16.02
C GLU A 293 6.84 -6.46 17.53
N VAL A 294 7.77 -7.18 18.16
CA VAL A 294 8.08 -7.11 19.58
C VAL A 294 9.58 -6.87 19.73
N GLU A 295 9.95 -5.97 20.62
CA GLU A 295 11.34 -5.68 20.95
C GLU A 295 12.01 -6.88 21.63
N VAL A 296 13.16 -7.29 21.11
CA VAL A 296 13.98 -8.36 21.66
C VAL A 296 15.01 -7.74 22.58
N ASN A 297 14.77 -7.86 23.89
CA ASN A 297 15.82 -7.58 24.85
C ASN A 297 16.81 -8.76 24.84
N GLU A 298 18.07 -8.52 24.50
CA GLU A 298 19.16 -9.53 24.40
C GLU A 298 19.47 -10.30 25.73
N ASN A 299 18.64 -10.17 26.77
CA ASN A 299 18.89 -10.65 28.14
C ASN A 299 17.92 -11.75 28.64
N GLU A 300 17.49 -12.69 27.79
CA GLU A 300 16.81 -13.93 28.22
C GLU A 300 17.43 -15.22 27.66
#